data_AF-A0A6A5YMG4-F1
#
_entry.id   AF-A0A6A5YMG4-F1
#
_cell.length_a   1.000
_cell.length_b   1.000
_cell.length_c   1.000
_cell.angle_alpha   90.00
_cell.angle_beta   90.00
_cell.angle_gamma   90.00
#
_symmetry.space_group_name_H-M   'P 1'
#
loop_
_entity.id
_entity.type
_entity.pdbx_description
1 polymer ?
#
loop_
_entity_poly.entity_id
_entity_poly.type
_entity_poly.pdbx_seq_one_letter_code
_entity_poly.pdbx_strand_id
1 'polypeptide(L)'
;MAINASQSWIPSSLNAFNYTDCDSAKYFYNTVLLNQTNDFPIFSTLDLLKDGLSHYWSINNITTPNASELLGGFVGMIRSNNSFITDSIGQFVDNNITCYNELCQSLAWQGNSDQAGRGMLATYCIEATLVTVYLLVLGISHMPWGAKTGNPRNKQTLKRTVHSPLWSSVLEATQESFRPFLDAALFFCLAMQIAAMAVFIRPRRHPANTVTISSAIMAAFTALFTIFPALALSSGAFGNLRRARLRAFTWFLIALFNIVTFILFIPSKYIVWHVTFSSLTDAAFKDKDNQVIWEGLCLERAVVERYTWAFMSMFILLWSSIIFYLVIIQGLLRYLHLRERLSPKRYRTLRQLWSSISATLSGLAMWAALGVFEQYRKEMSKRTGDTNKDHEWTFGQILSVFTFVAVVVEFLLVYHFGAEIALSGLVSHGFKVVRDDAGRKVTNDKTTDGSKV
;
A
#
# COMPACT_ATOMS: atom_id res chain seq x y z
N MET A 1 -46.46 35.52 -17.59
CA MET A 1 -46.02 36.57 -16.63
C MET A 1 -44.65 37.04 -17.05
N ALA A 2 -44.55 38.30 -17.51
CA ALA A 2 -43.27 38.92 -17.82
C ALA A 2 -42.67 39.45 -16.51
N ILE A 3 -41.65 38.76 -15.99
CA ILE A 3 -40.86 39.22 -14.84
C ILE A 3 -39.91 40.28 -15.38
N ASN A 4 -40.35 41.54 -15.43
CA ASN A 4 -39.58 42.67 -15.96
C ASN A 4 -39.23 43.72 -14.88
N ALA A 5 -39.37 43.38 -13.60
CA ALA A 5 -38.77 44.15 -12.54
C ALA A 5 -37.35 43.65 -12.34
N SER A 6 -36.35 44.52 -12.56
CA SER A 6 -35.00 44.34 -12.05
C SER A 6 -35.10 43.98 -10.56
N GLN A 7 -34.91 42.71 -10.22
CA GLN A 7 -35.01 42.24 -8.84
C GLN A 7 -33.86 42.86 -8.07
N SER A 8 -34.12 43.99 -7.41
CA SER A 8 -33.14 44.78 -6.67
C SER A 8 -32.51 44.03 -5.50
N TRP A 9 -33.06 42.88 -5.12
CA TRP A 9 -32.57 42.05 -4.04
C TRP A 9 -31.54 41.01 -4.45
N ILE A 10 -31.32 40.79 -5.75
CA ILE A 10 -30.26 39.91 -6.25
C ILE A 10 -29.00 40.76 -6.51
N PRO A 11 -27.86 40.44 -5.88
CA PRO A 11 -26.63 41.16 -6.12
C PRO A 11 -26.13 40.91 -7.55
N SER A 12 -25.47 41.91 -8.14
CA SER A 12 -24.84 41.80 -9.46
C SER A 12 -23.52 41.01 -9.44
N SER A 13 -22.98 40.69 -8.26
CA SER A 13 -21.68 40.04 -8.07
C SER A 13 -21.74 38.89 -7.07
N LEU A 14 -20.93 37.85 -7.32
CA LEU A 14 -20.77 36.65 -6.49
C LEU A 14 -20.30 36.98 -5.07
N ASN A 15 -19.55 38.06 -4.89
CA ASN A 15 -18.93 38.45 -3.62
C ASN A 15 -19.95 38.80 -2.52
N ALA A 16 -21.22 39.00 -2.89
CA ALA A 16 -22.30 39.26 -1.95
C ALA A 16 -22.83 37.99 -1.27
N PHE A 17 -22.50 36.80 -1.79
CA PHE A 17 -22.81 35.53 -1.13
C PHE A 17 -21.85 35.33 0.04
N ASN A 18 -22.39 35.39 1.24
CA ASN A 18 -21.67 35.08 2.47
C ASN A 18 -22.54 34.13 3.28
N TYR A 19 -22.22 32.84 3.20
CA TYR A 19 -22.95 31.83 3.93
C TYR A 19 -22.43 31.76 5.35
N THR A 20 -23.35 31.71 6.30
CA THR A 20 -23.02 31.65 7.73
C THR A 20 -23.08 30.23 8.26
N ASP A 21 -23.82 29.36 7.57
CA ASP A 21 -24.08 27.99 7.97
C ASP A 21 -23.60 26.99 6.90
N CYS A 22 -22.60 26.19 7.28
CA CYS A 22 -22.06 25.14 6.41
C CYS A 22 -23.08 24.02 6.16
N ASP A 23 -24.06 23.81 7.06
CA ASP A 23 -25.03 22.71 6.95
C ASP A 23 -25.94 22.87 5.73
N SER A 24 -26.37 24.10 5.44
CA SER A 24 -27.21 24.42 4.29
C SER A 24 -26.48 24.15 2.96
N ALA A 25 -25.21 24.57 2.86
CA ALA A 25 -24.36 24.29 1.70
C ALA A 25 -24.08 22.79 1.55
N LYS A 26 -23.77 22.11 2.66
CA LYS A 26 -23.54 20.66 2.72
C LYS A 26 -24.77 19.87 2.29
N TYR A 27 -25.96 20.21 2.79
CA TYR A 27 -27.20 19.53 2.44
C TYR A 27 -27.52 19.73 0.96
N PHE A 28 -27.36 20.96 0.45
CA PHE A 28 -27.51 21.22 -0.98
C PHE A 28 -26.55 20.39 -1.83
N TYR A 29 -25.25 20.40 -1.52
CA TYR A 29 -24.25 19.62 -2.26
C TYR A 29 -24.52 18.13 -2.19
N ASN A 30 -24.82 17.58 -1.02
CA ASN A 30 -25.19 16.17 -0.89
C ASN A 30 -26.43 15.85 -1.71
N THR A 31 -27.44 16.70 -1.70
CA THR A 31 -28.67 16.44 -2.46
C THR A 31 -28.44 16.55 -3.97
N VAL A 32 -27.72 17.57 -4.44
CA VAL A 32 -27.45 17.77 -5.87
C VAL A 32 -26.46 16.73 -6.40
N LEU A 33 -25.38 16.45 -5.66
CA LEU A 33 -24.35 15.50 -6.09
C LEU A 33 -24.78 14.05 -5.93
N LEU A 34 -25.39 13.67 -4.81
CA LEU A 34 -25.70 12.25 -4.52
C LEU A 34 -26.96 11.77 -5.24
N ASN A 35 -27.99 12.61 -5.39
CA ASN A 35 -29.22 12.16 -6.06
C ASN A 35 -29.09 12.12 -7.58
N GLN A 36 -28.01 12.68 -8.15
CA GLN A 36 -27.74 12.67 -9.59
C GLN A 36 -28.95 13.16 -10.42
N THR A 37 -29.83 13.94 -9.82
CA THR A 37 -31.00 14.51 -10.50
C THR A 37 -30.55 15.78 -11.19
N ASN A 38 -30.95 15.93 -12.46
CA ASN A 38 -30.85 17.24 -13.14
C ASN A 38 -31.75 18.31 -12.48
N ASP A 39 -32.60 17.89 -11.55
CA ASP A 39 -33.48 18.76 -10.80
C ASP A 39 -32.77 19.33 -9.57
N PHE A 40 -32.77 20.65 -9.47
CA PHE A 40 -32.34 21.34 -8.25
C PHE A 40 -33.34 21.04 -7.13
N PRO A 41 -32.86 20.63 -5.94
CA PRO A 41 -33.73 20.41 -4.80
C PRO A 41 -34.27 21.75 -4.31
N ILE A 42 -35.46 22.12 -4.80
CA ILE A 42 -36.03 23.47 -4.66
C ILE A 42 -35.94 23.99 -3.22
N PHE A 43 -36.31 23.18 -2.23
CA PHE A 43 -36.25 23.58 -0.83
C PHE A 43 -34.81 23.85 -0.34
N SER A 44 -33.87 22.93 -0.59
CA SER A 44 -32.45 23.12 -0.22
C SER A 44 -31.84 24.33 -0.92
N THR A 45 -32.20 24.57 -2.18
CA THR A 45 -31.76 25.76 -2.93
C THR A 45 -32.27 27.05 -2.29
N LEU A 46 -33.54 27.09 -1.89
CA LEU A 46 -34.14 28.27 -1.28
C LEU A 46 -33.49 28.57 0.07
N ASP A 47 -33.25 27.55 0.89
CA ASP A 47 -32.55 27.70 2.17
C ASP A 47 -31.11 28.19 1.96
N LEU A 48 -30.42 27.63 0.97
CA LEU A 48 -29.07 28.03 0.60
C LEU A 48 -29.01 29.48 0.11
N LEU A 49 -29.93 29.91 -0.75
CA LEU A 49 -30.02 31.30 -1.22
C LEU A 49 -30.33 32.24 -0.05
N LYS A 50 -31.21 31.82 0.86
CA LYS A 50 -31.58 32.59 2.04
C LYS A 50 -30.41 32.80 2.98
N ASP A 51 -29.63 31.76 3.27
CA ASP A 51 -28.43 31.87 4.10
C ASP A 51 -27.37 32.73 3.40
N GLY A 52 -27.02 32.40 2.16
CA GLY A 52 -25.94 33.07 1.42
C GLY A 52 -26.19 34.56 1.15
N LEU A 53 -27.45 34.98 0.95
CA LEU A 53 -27.80 36.38 0.69
C LEU A 53 -28.23 37.15 1.96
N SER A 54 -28.35 36.48 3.11
CA SER A 54 -28.81 37.10 4.36
C SER A 54 -27.99 38.34 4.74
N HIS A 55 -26.67 38.24 4.62
CA HIS A 55 -25.75 39.33 4.92
C HIS A 55 -25.90 40.50 3.95
N TYR A 56 -26.03 40.21 2.65
CA TYR A 56 -26.25 41.22 1.62
C TYR A 56 -27.56 41.99 1.84
N TRP A 57 -28.64 41.28 2.15
CA TRP A 57 -29.93 41.92 2.44
C TRP A 57 -29.85 42.82 3.67
N SER A 58 -29.16 42.35 4.71
CA SER A 58 -28.95 43.14 5.93
C SER A 58 -28.15 44.42 5.68
N ILE A 59 -27.08 44.37 4.87
CA ILE A 59 -26.24 45.56 4.59
C ILE A 59 -26.98 46.60 3.76
N ASN A 60 -27.85 46.15 2.85
CA ASN A 60 -28.54 47.03 1.91
C ASN A 60 -29.95 47.45 2.38
N ASN A 61 -30.33 47.13 3.62
CA ASN A 61 -31.67 47.37 4.17
C ASN A 61 -32.80 46.78 3.28
N ILE A 62 -32.56 45.61 2.71
CA ILE A 62 -33.52 44.89 1.89
C ILE A 62 -34.32 43.95 2.80
N THR A 63 -35.65 44.03 2.75
CA THR A 63 -36.51 43.06 3.45
C THR A 63 -36.30 41.66 2.87
N THR A 64 -36.07 40.67 3.73
CA THR A 64 -35.86 39.27 3.32
C THR A 64 -36.99 38.82 2.38
N PRO A 65 -36.68 38.45 1.13
CA PRO A 65 -37.70 38.03 0.16
C PRO A 65 -38.45 36.79 0.63
N ASN A 66 -39.73 36.69 0.27
CA ASN A 66 -40.51 35.50 0.57
C ASN A 66 -40.07 34.30 -0.32
N ALA A 67 -40.48 33.08 0.04
CA ALA A 67 -40.07 31.88 -0.70
C ALA A 67 -40.46 31.91 -2.18
N SER A 68 -41.60 32.52 -2.54
CA SER A 68 -42.04 32.65 -3.94
C SER A 68 -41.21 33.65 -4.74
N GLU A 69 -40.75 34.74 -4.12
CA GLU A 69 -39.85 35.72 -4.74
C GLU A 69 -38.47 35.10 -4.96
N LEU A 70 -37.94 34.39 -3.95
CA LEU A 70 -36.69 33.64 -4.06
C LEU A 70 -36.74 32.60 -5.18
N LEU A 71 -37.84 31.83 -5.25
CA LEU A 71 -38.03 30.83 -6.29
C LEU A 71 -38.14 31.48 -7.67
N GLY A 72 -38.90 32.58 -7.79
CA GLY A 72 -39.03 33.33 -9.03
C GLY A 72 -37.69 33.89 -9.51
N GLY A 73 -36.87 34.41 -8.60
CA GLY A 73 -35.51 34.86 -8.89
C GLY A 73 -34.59 33.72 -9.30
N PHE A 74 -34.62 32.59 -8.58
CA PHE A 74 -33.84 31.40 -8.91
C PHE A 74 -34.16 30.83 -10.29
N VAL A 75 -35.45 30.69 -10.61
CA VAL A 75 -35.89 30.23 -11.95
C VAL A 75 -35.48 31.22 -13.04
N GLY A 76 -35.55 32.53 -12.75
CA GLY A 76 -35.04 33.57 -13.63
C GLY A 76 -33.54 33.42 -13.91
N MET A 77 -32.75 33.17 -12.86
CA MET A 77 -31.31 32.94 -12.95
C MET A 77 -30.97 31.69 -13.77
N ILE A 78 -31.62 30.55 -13.51
CA ILE A 78 -31.44 29.32 -14.32
C ILE A 78 -31.77 29.60 -15.79
N ARG A 79 -32.89 30.28 -16.07
CA ARG A 79 -33.32 30.57 -17.44
C ARG A 79 -32.35 31.46 -18.19
N SER A 80 -31.64 32.34 -17.49
CA SER A 80 -30.58 33.17 -18.08
C SER A 80 -29.28 32.41 -18.36
N ASN A 81 -29.23 31.09 -18.09
CA ASN A 81 -28.06 30.22 -18.22
C ASN A 81 -26.83 30.76 -17.49
N ASN A 82 -27.06 31.41 -16.36
CA ASN A 82 -26.01 32.03 -15.59
C ASN A 82 -25.50 31.00 -14.58
N SER A 83 -24.31 30.45 -14.79
CA SER A 83 -23.62 29.53 -13.84
C SER A 83 -23.30 30.21 -12.51
N PHE A 84 -23.61 31.49 -12.38
CA PHE A 84 -23.42 32.35 -11.22
C PHE A 84 -23.73 31.70 -9.87
N ILE A 85 -24.83 30.95 -9.74
CA ILE A 85 -25.20 30.35 -8.44
C ILE A 85 -24.29 29.16 -8.11
N THR A 86 -24.11 28.24 -9.06
CA THR A 86 -23.20 27.10 -8.88
C THR A 86 -21.77 27.55 -8.65
N ASP A 87 -21.35 28.62 -9.32
CA ASP A 87 -20.02 29.22 -9.17
C ASP A 87 -19.88 29.95 -7.82
N SER A 88 -20.92 30.65 -7.35
CA SER A 88 -20.94 31.29 -6.01
C SER A 88 -20.79 30.27 -4.91
N ILE A 89 -21.56 29.18 -5.00
CA ILE A 89 -21.60 28.12 -4.00
C ILE A 89 -20.24 27.40 -3.98
N GLY A 90 -19.68 27.10 -5.17
CA GLY A 90 -18.34 26.52 -5.30
C GLY A 90 -17.27 27.41 -4.69
N GLN A 91 -17.26 28.70 -5.05
CA GLN A 91 -16.31 29.66 -4.49
C GLN A 91 -16.44 29.82 -2.98
N PHE A 92 -17.65 29.81 -2.43
CA PHE A 92 -17.83 29.90 -0.98
C PHE A 92 -17.24 28.68 -0.27
N VAL A 93 -17.58 27.48 -0.75
CA VAL A 93 -17.05 26.24 -0.18
C VAL A 93 -15.52 26.23 -0.28
N ASP A 94 -14.96 26.62 -1.43
CA ASP A 94 -13.51 26.66 -1.62
C ASP A 94 -12.81 27.71 -0.73
N ASN A 95 -13.44 28.87 -0.50
CA ASN A 95 -12.86 29.95 0.32
C ASN A 95 -13.01 29.71 1.83
N ASN A 96 -14.00 28.91 2.26
CA ASN A 96 -14.23 28.60 3.67
C ASN A 96 -13.74 27.19 4.02
N ILE A 97 -12.47 27.11 4.48
CA ILE A 97 -11.78 25.85 4.83
C ILE A 97 -12.60 24.98 5.79
N THR A 98 -13.33 25.58 6.74
CA THR A 98 -14.15 24.82 7.70
C THR A 98 -15.32 24.14 6.99
N CYS A 99 -16.10 24.89 6.20
CA CYS A 99 -17.22 24.30 5.45
C CYS A 99 -16.76 23.26 4.43
N TYR A 100 -15.61 23.49 3.78
CA TYR A 100 -15.01 22.52 2.87
C TYR A 100 -14.72 21.17 3.55
N ASN A 101 -14.10 21.21 4.74
CA ASN A 101 -13.78 19.98 5.47
C ASN A 101 -15.06 19.23 5.93
N GLU A 102 -16.07 19.95 6.40
CA GLU A 102 -17.35 19.35 6.83
C GLU A 102 -18.14 18.76 5.65
N LEU A 103 -18.11 19.43 4.49
CA LEU A 103 -18.67 18.90 3.25
C LEU A 103 -17.98 17.59 2.87
N CYS A 104 -16.65 17.57 2.85
CA CYS A 104 -15.87 16.40 2.48
C CYS A 104 -16.06 15.20 3.42
N GLN A 105 -16.24 15.45 4.71
CA GLN A 105 -16.56 14.39 5.68
C GLN A 105 -17.98 13.83 5.52
N SER A 106 -18.89 14.60 4.91
CA SER A 106 -20.27 14.18 4.68
C SER A 106 -20.50 13.42 3.39
N LEU A 107 -19.64 13.66 2.39
CA LEU A 107 -19.69 12.95 1.12
C LEU A 107 -19.20 11.50 1.34
N ALA A 108 -20.00 10.54 0.88
CA ALA A 108 -19.69 9.13 1.04
C ALA A 108 -18.43 8.75 0.24
N TRP A 109 -17.42 8.20 0.93
CA TRP A 109 -16.24 7.62 0.28
C TRP A 109 -16.01 6.21 0.82
N GLN A 110 -16.13 5.20 -0.04
CA GLN A 110 -16.00 3.80 0.42
C GLN A 110 -14.57 3.28 0.44
N GLY A 111 -13.65 3.87 -0.34
CA GLY A 111 -12.29 3.39 -0.45
C GLY A 111 -12.17 2.00 -1.09
N ASN A 112 -11.09 1.29 -0.76
CA ASN A 112 -10.82 -0.06 -1.24
C ASN A 112 -10.30 -0.91 -0.08
N SER A 113 -11.25 -1.41 0.71
CA SER A 113 -10.99 -2.16 1.92
C SER A 113 -10.18 -3.44 1.65
N ASP A 114 -10.28 -4.05 0.48
CA ASP A 114 -9.55 -5.29 0.18
C ASP A 114 -8.04 -5.10 0.00
N GLN A 115 -7.57 -3.87 -0.26
CA GLN A 115 -6.13 -3.57 -0.39
C GLN A 115 -5.62 -2.65 0.71
N ALA A 116 -6.46 -1.70 1.12
CA ALA A 116 -6.13 -0.66 2.07
C ALA A 116 -7.03 -0.66 3.31
N GLY A 117 -7.77 -1.73 3.56
CA GLY A 117 -8.53 -1.88 4.80
C GLY A 117 -7.63 -2.08 6.02
N ARG A 118 -8.20 -1.89 7.22
CA ARG A 118 -7.50 -2.11 8.49
C ARG A 118 -6.90 -3.51 8.62
N GLY A 119 -7.60 -4.55 8.19
CA GLY A 119 -7.07 -5.92 8.24
C GLY A 119 -5.89 -6.14 7.29
N MET A 120 -5.91 -5.56 6.09
CA MET A 120 -4.73 -5.62 5.19
C MET A 120 -3.52 -4.89 5.80
N LEU A 121 -3.71 -3.75 6.44
CA LEU A 121 -2.64 -3.06 7.15
C LEU A 121 -2.06 -3.91 8.27
N ALA A 122 -2.91 -4.60 9.04
CA ALA A 122 -2.44 -5.53 10.07
C ALA A 122 -1.57 -6.63 9.44
N THR A 123 -1.99 -7.20 8.31
CA THR A 123 -1.21 -8.18 7.54
C THR A 123 0.15 -7.63 7.10
N TYR A 124 0.21 -6.41 6.54
CA TYR A 124 1.48 -5.78 6.15
C TYR A 124 2.40 -5.53 7.35
N CYS A 125 1.85 -5.10 8.49
CA CYS A 125 2.62 -4.91 9.73
C CYS A 125 3.16 -6.22 10.28
N ILE A 126 2.36 -7.30 10.26
CA ILE A 126 2.77 -8.65 10.68
C ILE A 126 3.91 -9.13 9.77
N GLU A 127 3.75 -9.05 8.45
CA GLU A 127 4.78 -9.44 7.49
C GLU A 127 6.09 -8.66 7.71
N ALA A 128 6.00 -7.33 7.81
CA ALA A 128 7.16 -6.46 8.02
C ALA A 128 7.89 -6.76 9.35
N THR A 129 7.13 -7.04 10.41
CA THR A 129 7.68 -7.40 11.71
C THR A 129 8.38 -8.76 11.65
N LEU A 130 7.74 -9.77 11.07
CA LEU A 130 8.32 -11.11 10.91
C LEU A 130 9.59 -11.06 10.05
N VAL A 131 9.58 -10.37 8.91
CA VAL A 131 10.79 -10.20 8.08
C VAL A 131 11.91 -9.53 8.88
N THR A 132 11.61 -8.48 9.64
CA THR A 132 12.60 -7.78 10.46
C THR A 132 13.22 -8.72 11.50
N VAL A 133 12.40 -9.50 12.22
CA VAL A 133 12.89 -10.49 13.19
C VAL A 133 13.78 -11.54 12.53
N TYR A 134 13.37 -12.10 11.39
CA TYR A 134 14.15 -13.10 10.67
C TYR A 134 15.49 -12.55 10.17
N LEU A 135 15.49 -11.32 9.63
CA LEU A 135 16.71 -10.65 9.17
C LEU A 135 17.67 -10.34 10.33
N LEU A 136 17.15 -9.96 11.50
CA LEU A 136 17.97 -9.72 12.70
C LEU A 136 18.63 -11.02 13.19
N VAL A 137 17.86 -12.11 13.32
CA VAL A 137 18.38 -13.41 13.76
C VAL A 137 19.45 -13.92 12.79
N LEU A 138 19.16 -13.89 11.49
CA LEU A 138 20.12 -14.30 10.46
C LEU A 138 21.32 -13.35 10.40
N GLY A 139 21.13 -12.04 10.52
CA GLY A 139 22.21 -11.06 10.49
C GLY A 139 23.20 -11.25 11.64
N ILE A 140 22.70 -11.49 12.86
CA ILE A 140 23.53 -11.78 14.03
C ILE A 140 24.32 -13.08 13.80
N SER A 141 23.70 -14.11 13.21
CA SER A 141 24.39 -15.39 12.94
C SER A 141 25.54 -15.29 11.93
N HIS A 142 25.47 -14.33 10.99
CA HIS A 142 26.49 -14.13 9.96
C HIS A 142 27.60 -13.17 10.37
N MET A 143 27.41 -12.41 11.46
CA MET A 143 28.40 -11.43 11.89
C MET A 143 29.67 -12.16 12.37
N PRO A 144 30.87 -11.86 11.80
CA PRO A 144 32.10 -12.52 12.19
C PRO A 144 32.59 -11.98 13.55
N TRP A 145 31.83 -12.26 14.61
CA TRP A 145 32.18 -11.93 15.99
C TRP A 145 33.38 -12.79 16.43
N GLY A 146 34.59 -12.22 16.34
CA GLY A 146 35.76 -12.73 17.07
C GLY A 146 36.85 -13.47 16.27
N ALA A 147 36.90 -13.38 14.93
CA ALA A 147 37.96 -14.05 14.18
C ALA A 147 39.33 -13.32 14.24
N LYS A 148 39.38 -12.01 14.51
CA LYS A 148 40.60 -11.20 14.35
C LYS A 148 41.26 -10.65 15.61
N THR A 149 40.65 -10.74 16.79
CA THR A 149 41.34 -10.40 18.03
C THR A 149 42.16 -11.61 18.48
N GLY A 150 43.48 -11.53 18.30
CA GLY A 150 44.47 -12.56 18.64
C GLY A 150 44.59 -12.87 20.14
N ASN A 151 43.60 -12.49 20.96
CA ASN A 151 43.58 -12.78 22.38
C ASN A 151 42.68 -14.00 22.66
N PRO A 152 43.24 -15.21 22.85
CA PRO A 152 42.48 -16.44 23.05
C PRO A 152 41.58 -16.41 24.29
N ARG A 153 41.88 -15.56 25.29
CA ARG A 153 41.07 -15.42 26.50
C ARG A 153 39.70 -14.79 26.26
N ASN A 154 39.56 -13.88 25.29
CA ASN A 154 38.28 -13.22 25.00
C ASN A 154 37.36 -14.05 24.07
N LYS A 155 37.90 -15.12 23.47
CA LYS A 155 37.13 -16.07 22.63
C LYS A 155 36.25 -17.01 23.45
N GLN A 156 36.55 -17.24 24.74
CA GLN A 156 35.79 -18.16 25.60
C GLN A 156 34.51 -17.51 26.17
N THR A 157 34.56 -16.24 26.55
CA THR A 157 33.39 -15.52 27.11
C THR A 157 32.33 -15.25 26.06
N LEU A 158 32.71 -14.83 24.85
CA LEU A 158 31.74 -14.53 23.77
C LEU A 158 31.15 -15.80 23.12
N LYS A 159 31.90 -16.90 23.10
CA LYS A 159 31.35 -18.22 22.72
C LYS A 159 30.23 -18.66 23.67
N ARG A 160 30.26 -18.24 24.93
CA ARG A 160 29.27 -18.66 25.94
C ARG A 160 27.89 -18.02 25.74
N THR A 161 27.84 -16.78 25.22
CA THR A 161 26.59 -16.07 24.94
C THR A 161 25.92 -16.54 23.64
N VAL A 162 26.69 -16.81 22.58
CA VAL A 162 26.17 -17.32 21.30
C VAL A 162 25.85 -18.82 21.34
N HIS A 163 26.45 -19.59 22.25
CA HIS A 163 26.10 -20.99 22.50
C HIS A 163 25.08 -21.19 23.63
N SER A 164 24.27 -20.17 23.97
CA SER A 164 23.11 -20.46 24.81
C SER A 164 22.20 -21.46 24.06
N PRO A 165 21.70 -22.50 24.74
CA PRO A 165 20.83 -23.50 24.10
C PRO A 165 19.60 -22.85 23.47
N LEU A 166 19.12 -21.75 24.08
CA LEU A 166 18.03 -20.94 23.56
C LEU A 166 18.36 -20.30 22.21
N TRP A 167 19.53 -19.67 22.04
CA TRP A 167 19.90 -19.04 20.77
C TRP A 167 20.07 -20.06 19.65
N SER A 168 20.65 -21.24 19.95
CA SER A 168 20.72 -22.32 18.97
C SER A 168 19.33 -22.81 18.55
N SER A 169 18.38 -22.93 19.48
CA SER A 169 17.00 -23.31 19.16
C SER A 169 16.29 -22.26 18.33
N VAL A 170 16.44 -20.96 18.66
CA VAL A 170 15.88 -19.85 17.87
C VAL A 170 16.47 -19.84 16.46
N LEU A 171 17.79 -19.96 16.32
CA LEU A 171 18.44 -19.97 15.02
C LEU A 171 18.02 -21.17 14.17
N GLU A 172 17.94 -22.37 14.76
CA GLU A 172 17.47 -23.58 14.11
C GLU A 172 16.00 -23.42 13.65
N ALA A 173 15.13 -22.92 14.54
CA ALA A 173 13.74 -22.61 14.22
C ALA A 173 13.60 -21.58 13.10
N THR A 174 14.35 -20.48 13.15
CA THR A 174 14.36 -19.45 12.10
C THR A 174 14.84 -20.02 10.77
N GLN A 175 15.90 -20.83 10.75
CA GLN A 175 16.46 -21.39 9.52
C GLN A 175 15.51 -22.38 8.84
N GLU A 176 14.84 -23.23 9.61
CA GLU A 176 13.92 -24.24 9.05
C GLU A 176 12.58 -23.64 8.61
N SER A 177 11.99 -22.75 9.42
CA SER A 177 10.75 -22.03 9.07
C SER A 177 10.96 -20.93 8.02
N PHE A 178 12.21 -20.60 7.67
CA PHE A 178 12.54 -19.59 6.66
C PHE A 178 11.91 -19.87 5.29
N ARG A 179 11.96 -21.13 4.87
CA ARG A 179 11.50 -21.57 3.53
C ARG A 179 10.00 -21.36 3.34
N PRO A 180 9.13 -21.93 4.21
CA PRO A 180 7.69 -21.71 4.12
C PRO A 180 7.33 -20.22 4.28
N PHE A 181 8.05 -19.47 5.11
CA PHE A 181 7.86 -18.03 5.20
C PHE A 181 8.13 -17.30 3.87
N LEU A 182 9.27 -17.58 3.24
CA LEU A 182 9.60 -17.00 1.95
C LEU A 182 8.59 -17.40 0.87
N ASP A 183 8.16 -18.66 0.84
CA ASP A 183 7.19 -19.12 -0.15
C ASP A 183 5.82 -18.44 0.08
N ALA A 184 5.38 -18.28 1.34
CA ALA A 184 4.18 -17.52 1.69
C ALA A 184 4.26 -16.04 1.26
N ALA A 185 5.38 -15.37 1.55
CA ALA A 185 5.62 -13.98 1.15
C ALA A 185 5.63 -13.81 -0.39
N LEU A 186 6.20 -14.77 -1.13
CA LEU A 186 6.18 -14.76 -2.60
C LEU A 186 4.76 -14.92 -3.16
N PHE A 187 3.95 -15.81 -2.59
CA PHE A 187 2.55 -15.97 -3.00
C PHE A 187 1.70 -14.77 -2.63
N PHE A 188 1.92 -14.20 -1.44
CA PHE A 188 1.26 -12.97 -1.01
C PHE A 188 1.60 -11.80 -1.94
N CYS A 189 2.88 -11.62 -2.26
CA CYS A 189 3.32 -10.64 -3.25
C CYS A 189 2.66 -10.86 -4.61
N LEU A 190 2.62 -12.10 -5.12
CA LEU A 190 1.98 -12.41 -6.39
C LEU A 190 0.48 -12.08 -6.38
N ALA A 191 -0.23 -12.43 -5.31
CA ALA A 191 -1.65 -12.13 -5.14
C ALA A 191 -1.90 -10.61 -5.13
N MET A 192 -1.05 -9.84 -4.44
CA MET A 192 -1.16 -8.37 -4.39
C MET A 192 -0.86 -7.71 -5.74
N GLN A 193 0.10 -8.24 -6.52
CA GLN A 193 0.32 -7.78 -7.90
C GLN A 193 -0.92 -8.03 -8.78
N ILE A 194 -1.53 -9.20 -8.68
CA ILE A 194 -2.75 -9.54 -9.44
C ILE A 194 -3.91 -8.63 -9.01
N ALA A 195 -4.09 -8.40 -7.70
CA ALA A 195 -5.13 -7.52 -7.18
C ALA A 195 -4.96 -6.08 -7.69
N ALA A 196 -3.73 -5.55 -7.70
CA ALA A 196 -3.46 -4.23 -8.25
C ALA A 196 -3.74 -4.15 -9.75
N MET A 197 -3.32 -5.16 -10.53
CA MET A 197 -3.67 -5.24 -11.95
C MET A 197 -5.18 -5.26 -12.18
N ALA A 198 -5.94 -5.99 -11.36
CA ALA A 198 -7.39 -6.06 -11.46
C ALA A 198 -8.05 -4.68 -11.26
N VAL A 199 -7.54 -3.88 -10.31
CA VAL A 199 -7.95 -2.48 -10.13
C VAL A 199 -7.77 -1.72 -11.44
N PHE A 200 -6.58 -1.74 -12.05
CA PHE A 200 -6.34 -0.98 -13.29
C PHE A 200 -7.05 -1.51 -14.55
N ILE A 201 -7.38 -2.80 -14.60
CA ILE A 201 -8.04 -3.43 -15.75
C ILE A 201 -9.56 -3.20 -15.71
N ARG A 202 -10.17 -3.15 -14.52
CA ARG A 202 -11.64 -3.08 -14.35
C ARG A 202 -12.28 -1.88 -15.09
N PRO A 203 -11.76 -0.63 -15.02
CA PRO A 203 -12.33 0.50 -15.76
C PRO A 203 -12.27 0.35 -17.27
N ARG A 204 -11.24 -0.34 -17.79
CA ARG A 204 -11.08 -0.54 -19.23
C ARG A 204 -12.12 -1.51 -19.78
N ARG A 205 -12.55 -2.48 -18.98
CA ARG A 205 -13.60 -3.44 -19.37
C ARG A 205 -15.01 -2.91 -19.10
N HIS A 206 -15.15 -2.18 -18.00
CA HIS A 206 -16.42 -1.64 -17.57
C HIS A 206 -16.25 -0.14 -17.31
N PRO A 207 -16.45 0.71 -18.33
CA PRO A 207 -16.26 2.16 -18.19
C PRO A 207 -17.20 2.82 -17.18
N ALA A 208 -18.25 2.11 -16.74
CA ALA A 208 -19.11 2.53 -15.64
C ALA A 208 -18.46 2.35 -14.24
N ASN A 209 -17.43 1.51 -14.13
CA ASN A 209 -16.66 1.34 -12.90
C ASN A 209 -15.39 2.19 -13.01
N THR A 210 -15.52 3.47 -12.67
CA THR A 210 -14.37 4.38 -12.60
C THR A 210 -13.42 3.95 -11.49
N VAL A 211 -12.12 3.87 -11.80
CA VAL A 211 -11.09 3.74 -10.75
C VAL A 211 -10.78 5.12 -10.23
N THR A 212 -10.82 5.22 -8.92
CA THR A 212 -10.44 6.39 -8.17
C THR A 212 -8.92 6.53 -8.07
N ILE A 213 -8.44 7.78 -8.06
CA ILE A 213 -7.02 8.13 -7.93
C ILE A 213 -6.46 7.48 -6.67
N SER A 214 -7.20 7.53 -5.57
CA SER A 214 -6.76 6.98 -4.30
C SER A 214 -6.68 5.46 -4.35
N SER A 215 -7.66 4.78 -4.96
CA SER A 215 -7.57 3.34 -5.14
C SER A 215 -6.39 2.97 -6.05
N ALA A 216 -6.09 3.75 -7.09
CA ALA A 216 -4.95 3.52 -7.96
C ALA A 216 -3.61 3.66 -7.21
N ILE A 217 -3.45 4.73 -6.41
CA ILE A 217 -2.25 4.97 -5.61
C ILE A 217 -2.08 3.88 -4.55
N MET A 218 -3.14 3.53 -3.81
CA MET A 218 -3.09 2.48 -2.80
C MET A 218 -2.79 1.11 -3.40
N ALA A 219 -3.40 0.75 -4.53
CA ALA A 219 -3.10 -0.48 -5.25
C ALA A 219 -1.63 -0.56 -5.68
N ALA A 220 -1.10 0.53 -6.24
CA ALA A 220 0.28 0.60 -6.70
C ALA A 220 1.28 0.49 -5.53
N PHE A 221 1.03 1.21 -4.42
CA PHE A 221 1.89 1.16 -3.23
C PHE A 221 1.85 -0.19 -2.53
N THR A 222 0.68 -0.78 -2.34
CA THR A 222 0.57 -2.08 -1.66
C THR A 222 1.21 -3.19 -2.49
N ALA A 223 1.02 -3.18 -3.81
CA ALA A 223 1.73 -4.07 -4.71
C ALA A 223 3.25 -3.89 -4.61
N LEU A 224 3.75 -2.65 -4.64
CA LEU A 224 5.18 -2.38 -4.52
C LEU A 224 5.74 -2.78 -3.14
N PHE A 225 5.01 -2.48 -2.06
CA PHE A 225 5.37 -2.83 -0.70
C PHE A 225 5.66 -4.33 -0.57
N THR A 226 4.74 -5.20 -1.05
CA THR A 226 4.88 -6.66 -0.91
C THR A 226 6.09 -7.27 -1.64
N ILE A 227 6.71 -6.56 -2.58
CA ILE A 227 7.96 -7.01 -3.22
C ILE A 227 9.12 -6.92 -2.23
N PHE A 228 9.18 -5.89 -1.38
CA PHE A 228 10.32 -5.65 -0.51
C PHE A 228 10.51 -6.72 0.58
N PRO A 229 9.48 -7.19 1.33
CA PRO A 229 9.58 -8.33 2.23
C PRO A 229 10.12 -9.58 1.54
N ALA A 230 9.53 -9.95 0.39
CA ALA A 230 9.92 -11.13 -0.37
C ALA A 230 11.36 -11.03 -0.90
N LEU A 231 11.78 -9.84 -1.33
CA LEU A 231 13.15 -9.56 -1.78
C LEU A 231 14.13 -9.62 -0.61
N ALA A 232 13.78 -9.04 0.54
CA ALA A 232 14.62 -9.04 1.73
C ALA A 232 14.86 -10.47 2.23
N LEU A 233 13.80 -11.29 2.29
CA LEU A 233 13.91 -12.72 2.60
C LEU A 233 14.74 -13.46 1.54
N SER A 234 14.45 -13.29 0.25
CA SER A 234 15.21 -13.97 -0.82
C SER A 234 16.70 -13.64 -0.78
N SER A 235 17.06 -12.39 -0.46
CA SER A 235 18.43 -11.94 -0.29
C SER A 235 19.07 -12.48 0.99
N GLY A 236 18.32 -12.63 2.08
CA GLY A 236 18.79 -13.22 3.34
C GLY A 236 19.03 -14.74 3.27
N ALA A 237 18.32 -15.43 2.38
CA ALA A 237 18.36 -16.90 2.24
C ALA A 237 19.56 -17.44 1.42
N PHE A 238 20.56 -16.60 1.17
CA PHE A 238 21.60 -16.86 0.18
C PHE A 238 22.42 -18.13 0.51
N GLY A 239 22.03 -19.26 -0.10
CA GLY A 239 22.75 -20.54 0.01
C GLY A 239 21.88 -21.76 0.33
N ASN A 240 20.68 -21.57 0.90
CA ASN A 240 19.86 -22.68 1.43
C ASN A 240 18.54 -22.93 0.67
N LEU A 241 18.42 -22.35 -0.53
CA LEU A 241 17.21 -22.37 -1.33
C LEU A 241 17.12 -23.65 -2.19
N ARG A 242 16.33 -24.64 -1.73
CA ARG A 242 15.83 -25.76 -2.56
C ARG A 242 14.83 -25.23 -3.61
N ARG A 243 14.64 -25.91 -4.75
CA ARG A 243 13.69 -25.55 -5.83
C ARG A 243 13.97 -24.21 -6.56
N ALA A 244 15.23 -23.97 -6.94
CA ALA A 244 15.64 -22.75 -7.63
C ALA A 244 14.82 -22.40 -8.89
N ARG A 245 14.37 -23.41 -9.66
CA ARG A 245 13.57 -23.19 -10.88
C ARG A 245 12.19 -22.58 -10.61
N LEU A 246 11.45 -23.12 -9.64
CA LEU A 246 10.13 -22.60 -9.27
C LEU A 246 10.24 -21.16 -8.77
N ARG A 247 11.24 -20.88 -7.91
CA ARG A 247 11.46 -19.52 -7.41
C ARG A 247 11.86 -18.54 -8.51
N ALA A 248 12.71 -18.96 -9.45
CA ALA A 248 13.06 -18.13 -10.60
C ALA A 248 11.81 -17.80 -11.44
N PHE A 249 10.92 -18.78 -11.65
CA PHE A 249 9.65 -18.58 -12.33
C PHE A 249 8.72 -17.63 -11.58
N THR A 250 8.57 -17.79 -10.26
CA THR A 250 7.75 -16.88 -9.43
C THR A 250 8.29 -15.45 -9.47
N TRP A 251 9.61 -15.27 -9.36
CA TRP A 251 10.24 -13.95 -9.49
C TRP A 251 10.06 -13.33 -10.88
N PHE A 252 10.12 -14.15 -11.93
CA PHE A 252 9.81 -13.69 -13.29
C PHE A 252 8.36 -13.19 -13.39
N LEU A 253 7.40 -13.91 -12.82
CA LEU A 253 6.00 -13.47 -12.80
C LEU A 253 5.80 -12.18 -12.00
N ILE A 254 6.41 -12.08 -10.81
CA ILE A 254 6.35 -10.86 -9.98
C ILE A 254 6.93 -9.67 -10.75
N ALA A 255 8.10 -9.85 -11.39
CA ALA A 255 8.73 -8.82 -12.20
C ALA A 255 7.84 -8.38 -13.38
N LEU A 256 7.27 -9.35 -14.10
CA LEU A 256 6.35 -9.10 -15.20
C LEU A 256 5.11 -8.32 -14.75
N PHE A 257 4.44 -8.78 -13.68
CA PHE A 257 3.24 -8.12 -13.17
C PHE A 257 3.54 -6.74 -12.57
N ASN A 258 4.72 -6.55 -11.98
CA ASN A 258 5.13 -5.25 -11.49
C ASN A 258 5.35 -4.24 -12.63
N ILE A 259 6.00 -4.67 -13.73
CA ILE A 259 6.11 -3.85 -14.94
C ILE A 259 4.72 -3.52 -15.51
N VAL A 260 3.84 -4.53 -15.63
CA VAL A 260 2.49 -4.32 -16.15
C VAL A 260 1.72 -3.33 -15.27
N THR A 261 1.76 -3.51 -13.94
CA THR A 261 1.11 -2.60 -12.98
C THR A 261 1.61 -1.17 -13.15
N PHE A 262 2.92 -0.97 -13.31
CA PHE A 262 3.50 0.35 -13.57
C PHE A 262 3.06 0.96 -14.92
N ILE A 263 3.08 0.16 -15.98
CA ILE A 263 2.59 0.58 -17.31
C ILE A 263 1.10 0.95 -17.25
N LEU A 264 0.29 0.22 -16.48
CA LEU A 264 -1.12 0.53 -16.33
C LEU A 264 -1.37 1.75 -15.43
N PHE A 265 -0.50 1.99 -14.45
CA PHE A 265 -0.57 3.13 -13.53
C PHE A 265 -0.38 4.47 -14.24
N ILE A 266 0.62 4.59 -15.13
CA ILE A 266 0.92 5.84 -15.87
C ILE A 266 -0.33 6.43 -16.58
N PRO A 267 -0.99 5.73 -17.53
CA PRO A 267 -2.16 6.26 -18.21
C PRO A 267 -3.36 6.40 -17.28
N SER A 268 -3.48 5.57 -16.23
CA SER A 268 -4.57 5.73 -15.26
C SER A 268 -4.46 7.06 -14.52
N LYS A 269 -3.24 7.51 -14.19
CA LYS A 269 -3.01 8.85 -13.63
C LYS A 269 -3.55 9.93 -14.58
N TYR A 270 -3.19 9.88 -15.86
CA TYR A 270 -3.61 10.90 -16.83
C TYR A 270 -5.11 10.87 -17.12
N ILE A 271 -5.68 9.67 -17.32
CA ILE A 271 -7.10 9.50 -17.62
C ILE A 271 -7.94 9.93 -16.43
N VAL A 272 -7.64 9.43 -15.23
CA VAL A 272 -8.42 9.76 -14.04
C VAL A 272 -8.27 11.25 -13.73
N TRP A 273 -7.06 11.81 -13.85
CA TRP A 273 -6.88 13.25 -13.63
C TRP A 273 -7.68 14.11 -14.63
N HIS A 274 -7.69 13.77 -15.92
CA HIS A 274 -8.53 14.48 -16.88
C HIS A 274 -10.02 14.28 -16.61
N VAL A 275 -10.47 13.04 -16.41
CA VAL A 275 -11.90 12.74 -16.20
C VAL A 275 -12.43 13.39 -14.92
N THR A 276 -11.68 13.29 -13.81
CA THR A 276 -12.05 13.84 -12.51
C THR A 276 -12.11 15.37 -12.51
N PHE A 277 -11.30 16.07 -13.32
CA PHE A 277 -11.25 17.54 -13.28
C PHE A 277 -11.93 18.24 -14.48
N SER A 278 -12.01 17.62 -15.66
CA SER A 278 -12.58 18.27 -16.85
C SER A 278 -14.01 17.84 -17.19
N SER A 279 -14.52 16.72 -16.63
CA SER A 279 -15.88 16.24 -16.88
C SER A 279 -16.50 15.65 -15.61
N LEU A 280 -16.48 16.44 -14.53
CA LEU A 280 -17.14 16.09 -13.28
C LEU A 280 -18.60 15.67 -13.52
N THR A 281 -19.30 16.30 -14.47
CA THR A 281 -20.70 16.00 -14.76
C THR A 281 -20.91 14.58 -15.31
N ASP A 282 -20.30 14.20 -16.43
CA ASP A 282 -20.56 12.89 -17.06
C ASP A 282 -20.02 11.71 -16.25
N ALA A 283 -18.91 11.92 -15.53
CA ALA A 283 -18.32 10.91 -14.66
C ALA A 283 -19.11 10.75 -13.35
N ALA A 284 -19.61 11.85 -12.77
CA ALA A 284 -20.47 11.83 -11.58
C ALA A 284 -21.72 11.00 -11.81
N PHE A 285 -22.40 11.16 -12.95
CA PHE A 285 -23.64 10.43 -13.26
C PHE A 285 -23.49 8.90 -13.34
N LYS A 286 -22.26 8.38 -13.47
CA LYS A 286 -22.00 6.92 -13.54
C LYS A 286 -21.44 6.36 -12.25
N ASP A 287 -21.03 7.22 -11.33
CA ASP A 287 -20.38 6.83 -10.09
C ASP A 287 -21.41 6.57 -8.99
N LYS A 288 -21.81 5.30 -8.85
CA LYS A 288 -22.80 4.88 -7.85
C LYS A 288 -22.35 5.12 -6.41
N ASP A 289 -21.04 5.13 -6.17
CA ASP A 289 -20.46 5.20 -4.83
C ASP A 289 -19.98 6.62 -4.49
N ASN A 290 -20.14 7.58 -5.41
CA ASN A 290 -19.74 8.99 -5.29
C ASN A 290 -18.25 9.22 -4.97
N GLN A 291 -17.40 8.22 -5.21
CA GLN A 291 -15.97 8.31 -4.90
C GLN A 291 -15.22 9.27 -5.83
N VAL A 292 -15.53 9.31 -7.13
CA VAL A 292 -14.92 10.20 -8.12
C VAL A 292 -15.28 11.64 -7.82
N ILE A 293 -16.55 11.89 -7.46
CA ILE A 293 -17.02 13.22 -7.05
C ILE A 293 -16.26 13.66 -5.80
N TRP A 294 -16.19 12.78 -4.80
CA TRP A 294 -15.44 13.03 -3.58
C TRP A 294 -13.98 13.37 -3.90
N GLU A 295 -13.31 12.61 -4.76
CA GLU A 295 -11.91 12.88 -5.10
C GLU A 295 -11.71 14.16 -5.89
N GLY A 296 -12.62 14.51 -6.80
CA GLY A 296 -12.51 15.76 -7.55
C GLY A 296 -12.66 16.99 -6.67
N LEU A 297 -13.49 16.91 -5.64
CA LEU A 297 -13.76 18.02 -4.73
C LEU A 297 -12.78 18.05 -3.55
N CYS A 298 -12.56 16.91 -2.89
CA CYS A 298 -11.94 16.82 -1.56
C CYS A 298 -10.47 16.41 -1.56
N LEU A 299 -9.99 15.82 -2.66
CA LEU A 299 -8.62 15.33 -2.75
C LEU A 299 -7.70 16.40 -3.30
N GLU A 300 -6.83 16.91 -2.44
CA GLU A 300 -5.88 17.95 -2.80
C GLU A 300 -4.84 17.45 -3.81
N ARG A 301 -4.67 18.19 -4.91
CA ARG A 301 -3.74 17.86 -5.99
C ARG A 301 -2.30 17.67 -5.50
N ALA A 302 -1.85 18.52 -4.57
CA ALA A 302 -0.50 18.46 -4.01
C ALA A 302 -0.25 17.14 -3.27
N VAL A 303 -1.27 16.59 -2.60
CA VAL A 303 -1.21 15.30 -1.91
C VAL A 303 -1.03 14.19 -2.94
N VAL A 304 -1.89 14.14 -3.96
CA VAL A 304 -1.82 13.14 -5.06
C VAL A 304 -0.46 13.15 -5.74
N GLU A 305 0.04 14.34 -6.11
CA GLU A 305 1.32 14.47 -6.78
C GLU A 305 2.47 13.99 -5.90
N ARG A 306 2.49 14.37 -4.61
CA ARG A 306 3.51 13.94 -3.65
C ARG A 306 3.61 12.42 -3.55
N TYR A 307 2.47 11.75 -3.35
CA TYR A 307 2.46 10.28 -3.19
C TYR A 307 2.72 9.56 -4.52
N THR A 308 2.27 10.12 -5.64
CA THR A 308 2.64 9.62 -6.96
C THR A 308 4.15 9.67 -7.18
N TRP A 309 4.79 10.80 -6.87
CA TRP A 309 6.25 10.92 -6.99
C TRP A 309 6.97 9.95 -6.06
N ALA A 310 6.51 9.79 -4.82
CA ALA A 310 7.07 8.81 -3.89
C ALA A 310 6.99 7.38 -4.45
N PHE A 311 5.86 6.98 -5.04
CA PHE A 311 5.71 5.68 -5.71
C PHE A 311 6.70 5.53 -6.88
N MET A 312 6.77 6.51 -7.77
CA MET A 312 7.67 6.50 -8.93
C MET A 312 9.14 6.39 -8.50
N SER A 313 9.53 7.14 -7.46
CA SER A 313 10.88 7.08 -6.90
C SER A 313 11.20 5.69 -6.34
N MET A 314 10.30 5.09 -5.55
CA MET A 314 10.50 3.74 -5.02
C MET A 314 10.57 2.68 -6.13
N PHE A 315 9.75 2.80 -7.17
CA PHE A 315 9.78 1.92 -8.32
C PHE A 315 11.12 2.00 -9.08
N ILE A 316 11.60 3.23 -9.36
CA ILE A 316 12.90 3.45 -10.01
C ILE A 316 14.04 2.90 -9.14
N LEU A 317 14.00 3.11 -7.82
CA LEU A 317 14.99 2.56 -6.88
C LEU A 317 14.99 1.03 -6.88
N LEU A 318 13.81 0.40 -6.86
CA LEU A 318 13.68 -1.07 -6.97
C LEU A 318 14.32 -1.58 -8.27
N TRP A 319 13.91 -1.06 -9.43
CA TRP A 319 14.40 -1.56 -10.73
C TRP A 319 15.87 -1.25 -10.97
N SER A 320 16.36 -0.09 -10.55
CA SER A 320 17.80 0.21 -10.61
C SER A 320 18.62 -0.75 -9.74
N SER A 321 18.13 -1.12 -8.55
CA SER A 321 18.78 -2.12 -7.70
C SER A 321 18.81 -3.51 -8.33
N ILE A 322 17.72 -3.92 -9.00
CA ILE A 322 17.61 -5.21 -9.70
C ILE A 322 18.55 -5.24 -10.90
N ILE A 323 18.54 -4.20 -11.73
CA ILE A 323 19.42 -4.08 -12.91
C ILE A 323 20.88 -4.07 -12.45
N PHE A 324 21.21 -3.31 -11.41
CA PHE A 324 22.55 -3.30 -10.84
C PHE A 324 22.99 -4.70 -10.39
N TYR A 325 22.12 -5.44 -9.70
CA TYR A 325 22.41 -6.82 -9.29
C TYR A 325 22.64 -7.75 -10.48
N LEU A 326 21.79 -7.70 -11.50
CA LEU A 326 21.91 -8.56 -12.68
C LEU A 326 23.18 -8.23 -13.50
N VAL A 327 23.45 -6.95 -13.75
CA VAL A 327 24.58 -6.51 -14.59
C VAL A 327 25.90 -6.66 -13.86
N ILE A 328 26.01 -6.12 -12.64
CA ILE A 328 27.28 -6.05 -11.92
C ILE A 328 27.58 -7.35 -11.18
N ILE A 329 26.62 -7.85 -10.40
CA ILE A 329 26.88 -9.01 -9.52
C ILE A 329 26.78 -10.32 -10.29
N GLN A 330 25.78 -10.48 -11.15
CA GLN A 330 25.68 -11.71 -11.95
C GLN A 330 26.49 -11.68 -13.23
N GLY A 331 26.52 -10.56 -13.95
CA GLY A 331 27.30 -10.41 -15.18
C GLY A 331 28.79 -10.26 -14.92
N LEU A 332 29.20 -9.09 -14.42
CA LEU A 332 30.60 -8.71 -14.31
C LEU A 332 31.40 -9.61 -13.34
N LEU A 333 30.90 -9.87 -12.13
CA LEU A 333 31.63 -10.72 -11.18
C LEU A 333 31.75 -12.17 -11.65
N ARG A 334 30.71 -12.72 -12.31
CA ARG A 334 30.78 -14.07 -12.89
C ARG A 334 31.76 -14.12 -14.04
N TYR A 335 31.76 -13.12 -14.91
CA TYR A 335 32.73 -13.00 -15.99
C TYR A 335 34.17 -12.94 -15.46
N LEU A 336 34.43 -12.10 -14.46
CA LEU A 336 35.75 -12.01 -13.83
C LEU A 336 36.16 -13.29 -13.10
N HIS A 337 35.20 -14.03 -12.52
CA HIS A 337 35.45 -15.33 -11.91
C HIS A 337 35.80 -16.40 -12.95
N LEU A 338 35.06 -16.45 -14.06
CA LEU A 338 35.33 -17.36 -15.18
C LEU A 338 36.68 -17.08 -15.85
N ARG A 339 37.16 -15.83 -15.80
CA ARG A 339 38.49 -15.43 -16.29
C ARG A 339 39.61 -15.66 -15.25
N GLU A 340 39.32 -16.39 -14.17
CA GLU A 340 40.26 -16.72 -13.08
C GLU A 340 40.90 -15.50 -12.37
N ARG A 341 40.47 -14.27 -12.66
CA ARG A 341 40.98 -13.05 -12.01
C ARG A 341 40.52 -12.93 -10.55
N LEU A 342 39.41 -13.58 -10.21
CA LEU A 342 38.83 -13.56 -8.87
C LEU A 342 38.89 -14.96 -8.25
N SER A 343 39.61 -15.06 -7.13
CA SER A 343 39.63 -16.28 -6.32
C SER A 343 38.19 -16.66 -5.89
N PRO A 344 37.84 -17.95 -5.85
CA PRO A 344 36.49 -18.41 -5.49
C PRO A 344 36.06 -17.94 -4.09
N LYS A 345 37.01 -17.81 -3.16
CA LYS A 345 36.76 -17.29 -1.80
C LYS A 345 36.29 -15.83 -1.84
N ARG A 346 37.00 -14.95 -2.56
CA ARG A 346 36.62 -13.53 -2.72
C ARG A 346 35.26 -13.38 -3.40
N TYR A 347 35.00 -14.17 -4.45
CA TYR A 347 33.69 -14.17 -5.12
C TYR A 347 32.55 -14.52 -4.15
N ARG A 348 32.71 -15.59 -3.35
CA ARG A 348 31.72 -16.00 -2.34
C ARG A 348 31.50 -14.92 -1.28
N THR A 349 32.57 -14.33 -0.75
CA THR A 349 32.48 -13.27 0.27
C THR A 349 31.81 -12.01 -0.27
N LEU A 350 32.17 -11.57 -1.47
CA LEU A 350 31.55 -10.39 -2.09
C LEU A 350 30.07 -10.62 -2.38
N ARG A 351 29.71 -11.82 -2.83
CA ARG A 351 28.31 -12.19 -3.07
C ARG A 351 27.49 -12.26 -1.78
N GLN A 352 28.05 -12.80 -0.69
CA GLN A 352 27.43 -12.81 0.64
C GLN A 352 27.26 -11.40 1.21
N LEU A 353 28.29 -10.56 1.07
CA LEU A 353 28.22 -9.15 1.48
C LEU A 353 27.13 -8.41 0.71
N TRP A 354 27.07 -8.60 -0.61
CA TRP A 354 26.03 -8.01 -1.45
C TRP A 354 24.62 -8.49 -1.06
N SER A 355 24.43 -9.78 -0.82
CA SER A 355 23.13 -10.31 -0.39
C SER A 355 22.72 -9.74 0.96
N SER A 356 23.66 -9.54 1.89
CA SER A 356 23.40 -8.89 3.18
C SER A 356 23.01 -7.42 3.01
N ILE A 357 23.73 -6.67 2.17
CA ILE A 357 23.41 -5.26 1.85
C ILE A 357 22.03 -5.17 1.20
N SER A 358 21.74 -6.04 0.23
CA SER A 358 20.44 -6.09 -0.46
C SER A 358 19.31 -6.42 0.49
N ALA A 359 19.49 -7.36 1.42
CA ALA A 359 18.50 -7.71 2.42
C ALA A 359 18.20 -6.51 3.35
N THR A 360 19.23 -5.83 3.84
CA THR A 360 19.09 -4.64 4.69
C THR A 360 18.41 -3.50 3.95
N LEU A 361 18.84 -3.17 2.73
CA LEU A 361 18.24 -2.10 1.92
C LEU A 361 16.77 -2.41 1.60
N SER A 362 16.44 -3.66 1.28
CA SER A 362 15.06 -4.08 1.04
C SER A 362 14.22 -3.99 2.31
N GLY A 363 14.77 -4.35 3.48
CA GLY A 363 14.11 -4.17 4.77
C GLY A 363 13.84 -2.69 5.10
N LEU A 364 14.78 -1.80 4.82
CA LEU A 364 14.57 -0.35 4.99
C LEU A 364 13.52 0.19 4.01
N ALA A 365 13.57 -0.23 2.74
CA ALA A 365 12.59 0.16 1.72
C ALA A 365 11.18 -0.35 2.05
N MET A 366 11.05 -1.55 2.60
CA MET A 366 9.79 -2.11 3.11
C MET A 366 9.14 -1.19 4.16
N TRP A 367 9.89 -0.80 5.20
CA TRP A 367 9.38 0.10 6.23
C TRP A 367 9.09 1.51 5.71
N ALA A 368 9.92 2.02 4.80
CA ALA A 368 9.67 3.30 4.14
C ALA A 368 8.38 3.28 3.31
N ALA A 369 8.16 2.22 2.52
CA ALA A 369 6.93 2.03 1.74
C ALA A 369 5.70 1.92 2.64
N LEU A 370 5.78 1.14 3.72
CA LEU A 370 4.69 1.01 4.71
C LEU A 370 4.38 2.35 5.38
N GLY A 371 5.41 3.11 5.76
CA GLY A 371 5.26 4.43 6.37
C GLY A 371 4.60 5.45 5.44
N VAL A 372 5.04 5.51 4.18
CA VAL A 372 4.42 6.38 3.15
C VAL A 372 2.97 5.98 2.90
N PHE A 373 2.69 4.68 2.78
CA PHE A 373 1.34 4.15 2.61
C PHE A 373 0.42 4.50 3.79
N GLU A 374 0.88 4.29 5.01
CA GLU A 374 0.12 4.62 6.22
C GLU A 374 -0.12 6.13 6.36
N GLN A 375 0.87 6.95 5.99
CA GLN A 375 0.70 8.40 5.97
C GLN A 375 -0.36 8.82 4.95
N TYR A 376 -0.36 8.23 3.75
CA TYR A 376 -1.38 8.50 2.74
C TYR A 376 -2.77 8.12 3.25
N ARG A 377 -2.91 6.94 3.86
CA ARG A 377 -4.18 6.50 4.46
C ARG A 377 -4.68 7.41 5.57
N LYS A 378 -3.78 7.90 6.43
CA LYS A 378 -4.15 8.87 7.48
C LYS A 378 -4.64 10.19 6.90
N GLU A 379 -4.00 10.70 5.86
CA GLU A 379 -4.46 11.93 5.18
C GLU A 379 -5.82 11.73 4.50
N MET A 380 -6.08 10.56 3.90
CA MET A 380 -7.41 10.22 3.38
C MET A 380 -8.45 10.13 4.49
N SER A 381 -8.15 9.39 5.57
CA SER A 381 -9.08 9.17 6.68
C SER A 381 -9.46 10.44 7.44
N LYS A 382 -8.59 11.45 7.49
CA LYS A 382 -8.91 12.76 8.08
C LYS A 382 -9.98 13.50 7.29
N ARG A 383 -10.09 13.24 5.98
CA ARG A 383 -10.95 13.98 5.05
C ARG A 383 -12.28 13.28 4.78
N THR A 384 -12.32 11.94 4.85
CA THR A 384 -13.49 11.13 4.45
C THR A 384 -14.57 10.99 5.54
N GLY A 385 -14.27 11.36 6.78
CA GLY A 385 -15.21 11.22 7.91
C GLY A 385 -15.53 9.76 8.24
N ASP A 386 -16.68 9.53 8.88
CA ASP A 386 -17.10 8.21 9.38
C ASP A 386 -17.66 7.28 8.27
N THR A 387 -17.89 7.80 7.05
CA THR A 387 -18.42 7.01 5.93
C THR A 387 -17.39 6.07 5.31
N ASN A 388 -16.14 6.13 5.78
CA ASN A 388 -15.02 5.36 5.27
C ASN A 388 -15.11 3.86 5.58
N LYS A 389 -15.40 3.04 4.56
CA LYS A 389 -15.43 1.57 4.69
C LYS A 389 -14.06 0.90 4.84
N ASP A 390 -12.94 1.63 4.72
CA ASP A 390 -11.61 1.08 5.03
C ASP A 390 -11.49 0.65 6.51
N HIS A 391 -12.43 1.05 7.36
CA HIS A 391 -12.52 0.64 8.76
C HIS A 391 -13.11 -0.77 8.97
N GLU A 392 -13.75 -1.34 7.96
CA GLU A 392 -14.39 -2.65 8.03
C GLU A 392 -13.40 -3.78 7.71
N TRP A 393 -13.56 -4.89 8.44
CA TRP A 393 -12.83 -6.12 8.17
C TRP A 393 -13.57 -6.94 7.12
N THR A 394 -12.89 -7.26 6.01
CA THR A 394 -13.42 -8.18 5.00
C THR A 394 -12.90 -9.60 5.25
N PHE A 395 -13.63 -10.61 4.79
CA PHE A 395 -13.22 -12.01 4.91
C PHE A 395 -11.82 -12.27 4.30
N GLY A 396 -11.53 -11.62 3.17
CA GLY A 396 -10.21 -11.70 2.52
C GLY A 396 -9.08 -11.17 3.39
N GLN A 397 -9.33 -10.11 4.17
CA GLN A 397 -8.35 -9.58 5.12
C GLN A 397 -8.07 -10.54 6.27
N ILE A 398 -9.09 -11.22 6.79
CA ILE A 398 -8.90 -12.23 7.84
C ILE A 398 -8.03 -13.37 7.27
N LEU A 399 -8.36 -13.87 6.09
CA LEU A 399 -7.57 -14.91 5.43
C LEU A 399 -6.12 -14.49 5.18
N SER A 400 -5.87 -13.22 4.86
CA SER A 400 -4.51 -12.73 4.63
C SER A 400 -3.66 -12.77 5.91
N VAL A 401 -4.23 -12.49 7.08
CA VAL A 401 -3.53 -12.68 8.37
C VAL A 401 -3.20 -14.16 8.60
N PHE A 402 -4.13 -15.07 8.28
CA PHE A 402 -3.92 -16.51 8.44
C PHE A 402 -2.77 -17.08 7.59
N THR A 403 -2.37 -16.40 6.49
CA THR A 403 -1.23 -16.84 5.67
C THR A 403 0.08 -16.93 6.46
N PHE A 404 0.24 -16.11 7.51
CA PHE A 404 1.43 -16.11 8.35
C PHE A 404 1.30 -16.99 9.60
N VAL A 405 0.11 -17.48 9.92
CA VAL A 405 -0.10 -18.38 11.08
C VAL A 405 0.68 -19.67 10.90
N ALA A 406 0.69 -20.25 9.70
CA ALA A 406 1.46 -21.45 9.40
C ALA A 406 2.96 -21.26 9.69
N VAL A 407 3.51 -20.09 9.32
CA VAL A 407 4.91 -19.73 9.58
C VAL A 407 5.20 -19.68 11.08
N VAL A 408 4.32 -19.04 11.85
CA VAL A 408 4.46 -18.93 13.31
C VAL A 408 4.35 -20.31 13.98
N VAL A 409 3.39 -21.13 13.55
CA VAL A 409 3.21 -22.49 14.07
C VAL A 409 4.44 -23.35 13.80
N GLU A 410 4.96 -23.35 12.57
CA GLU A 410 6.18 -24.10 12.24
C GLU A 410 7.39 -23.58 13.03
N PHE A 411 7.53 -22.26 13.17
CA PHE A 411 8.58 -21.68 14.02
C PHE A 411 8.49 -22.19 15.46
N LEU A 412 7.29 -22.15 16.07
CA LEU A 412 7.08 -22.61 17.44
C LEU A 412 7.30 -24.12 17.60
N LEU A 413 6.86 -24.94 16.64
CA LEU A 413 7.08 -26.39 16.66
C LEU A 413 8.56 -26.73 16.58
N VAL A 414 9.31 -26.11 15.67
CA VAL A 414 10.77 -26.32 15.58
C VAL A 414 11.48 -25.79 16.83
N TYR A 415 11.03 -24.66 17.37
CA TYR A 415 11.61 -24.10 18.59
C TYR A 415 11.44 -25.01 19.81
N HIS A 416 10.25 -25.61 19.99
CA HIS A 416 9.95 -26.45 21.15
C HIS A 416 10.42 -27.90 21.00
N PHE A 417 10.25 -28.51 19.82
CA PHE A 417 10.51 -29.94 19.61
C PHE A 417 11.82 -30.22 18.84
N GLY A 418 12.48 -29.19 18.32
CA GLY A 418 13.65 -29.32 17.44
C GLY A 418 13.27 -29.66 15.99
N ALA A 419 14.20 -29.45 15.06
CA ALA A 419 13.93 -29.60 13.63
C ALA A 419 13.59 -31.05 13.23
N GLU A 420 14.22 -32.05 13.83
CA GLU A 420 14.02 -33.45 13.46
C GLU A 420 12.58 -33.90 13.72
N ILE A 421 12.04 -33.66 14.92
CA ILE A 421 10.68 -34.07 15.29
C ILE A 421 9.66 -33.25 14.51
N ALA A 422 9.84 -31.92 14.45
CA ALA A 422 8.91 -31.03 13.77
C ALA A 422 8.80 -31.31 12.26
N LEU A 423 9.93 -31.59 11.59
CA LEU A 423 9.96 -31.85 10.15
C LEU A 423 9.60 -33.31 9.80
N SER A 424 9.80 -34.27 10.71
CA SER A 424 9.47 -35.68 10.44
C SER A 424 7.98 -35.89 10.16
N GLY A 425 7.10 -35.06 10.71
CA GLY A 425 5.66 -35.09 10.39
C GLY A 425 5.31 -34.54 9.00
N LEU A 426 6.22 -33.80 8.35
CA LEU A 426 5.99 -33.14 7.06
C LEU A 426 6.57 -33.91 5.86
N VAL A 427 7.44 -34.90 6.10
CA VAL A 427 7.99 -35.78 5.06
C VAL A 427 7.12 -37.02 4.89
N SER A 428 7.04 -37.56 3.67
CA SER A 428 6.30 -38.80 3.45
C SER A 428 6.95 -39.98 4.18
N HIS A 429 6.16 -41.00 4.52
CA HIS A 429 6.58 -42.16 5.31
C HIS A 429 7.83 -42.90 4.82
N GLY A 430 8.21 -42.72 3.54
CA GLY A 430 9.42 -43.31 2.97
C GLY A 430 10.72 -42.55 3.27
N PHE A 431 10.66 -41.38 3.92
CA PHE A 431 11.83 -40.56 4.21
C PHE A 431 11.97 -40.28 5.70
N LYS A 432 13.21 -40.35 6.21
CA LYS A 432 13.55 -39.96 7.58
C LYS A 432 14.39 -38.69 7.54
N VAL A 433 14.04 -37.71 8.39
CA VAL A 433 14.89 -36.53 8.61
C VAL A 433 16.07 -36.97 9.48
N VAL A 434 17.30 -36.75 9.01
CA VAL A 434 18.52 -37.05 9.77
C VAL A 434 19.35 -35.79 9.84
N ARG A 435 19.82 -35.44 11.03
CA ARG A 435 20.74 -34.32 11.22
C ARG A 435 22.07 -34.68 10.56
N ASP A 436 22.55 -33.84 9.65
CA ASP A 436 23.85 -34.05 9.01
C ASP A 436 24.97 -33.66 9.98
N ASP A 437 25.25 -34.56 10.93
CA ASP A 437 26.33 -34.41 11.91
C ASP A 437 27.72 -34.70 11.28
N ALA A 438 27.79 -35.05 9.99
CA ALA A 438 29.00 -35.53 9.31
C ALA A 438 30.13 -34.47 9.20
N GLY A 439 29.86 -33.20 9.54
CA GLY A 439 30.90 -32.18 9.71
C GLY A 439 31.69 -32.29 11.03
N ARG A 440 31.18 -33.03 12.01
CA ARG A 440 31.83 -33.26 13.32
C ARG A 440 32.60 -34.58 13.27
N LYS A 441 33.70 -34.59 12.50
CA LYS A 441 34.74 -35.64 12.44
C LYS A 441 34.23 -37.05 12.76
N VAL A 442 33.96 -37.84 11.72
CA VAL A 442 34.18 -39.28 11.77
C VAL A 442 35.68 -39.50 11.97
N THR A 443 36.16 -39.38 13.21
CA THR A 443 37.42 -39.98 13.64
C THR A 443 37.16 -41.47 13.70
N ASN A 444 37.53 -42.15 12.60
CA ASN A 444 37.98 -43.54 12.54
C ASN A 444 37.59 -44.41 13.75
N ASP A 445 36.34 -44.85 13.84
CA ASP A 445 36.11 -46.19 14.37
C ASP A 445 36.26 -47.15 13.20
N LYS A 446 37.54 -47.49 12.93
CA LYS A 446 37.84 -48.80 12.36
C LYS A 446 37.47 -49.80 13.46
N THR A 447 36.19 -50.16 13.54
CA THR A 447 35.80 -51.45 14.10
C THR A 447 36.57 -52.48 13.31
N THR A 448 37.62 -52.95 13.98
CA THR A 448 38.40 -54.11 13.65
C THR A 448 37.40 -55.26 13.75
N ASP A 449 36.82 -55.64 12.61
CA ASP A 449 36.12 -56.90 12.50
C ASP A 449 37.21 -57.98 12.44
N GLY A 450 37.70 -58.29 13.64
CA GLY A 450 38.52 -59.45 13.91
C GLY A 450 37.61 -60.67 13.82
N SER A 451 37.83 -61.46 12.78
CA SER A 451 37.85 -62.92 12.82
C SER A 451 37.14 -63.58 14.01
N LYS A 452 36.12 -64.38 13.69
CA LYS A 452 35.98 -65.73 14.27
C LYS A 452 35.12 -66.63 13.39
N VAL A 453 35.85 -67.54 12.74
CA VAL A 453 35.57 -68.94 12.37
C VAL A 453 34.32 -69.23 11.56
#